data_AF-A0A011RKP6-F1
#
_entry.id   AF-A0A011RKP6-F1
#
_cell.length_a   1.000
_cell.length_b   1.000
_cell.length_c   1.000
_cell.angle_alpha   90.00
_cell.angle_beta   90.00
_cell.angle_gamma   90.00
#
_symmetry.space_group_name_H-M   'P 1'
#
loop_
_entity.id
_entity.type
_entity.pdbx_description
1 polymer ?
#
loop_
_entity_poly.entity_id
_entity_poly.type
_entity_poly.pdbx_seq_one_letter_code
_entity_poly.pdbx_strand_id
1 'polypeptide(L)'
;MRGTFANVRIRNLMLPPGADGRLREGGYTLLDGQPTTVFAAATSYLERGIPSIVVAGEEYGTGSSRDWAAKGTRLLGVRAVIARSYERIHRANLVGMGVLPLQWASCRCSSSVTSRLPRSACAATSALTSPGWPAGCRRCRRSGC
;
A
#
# COMPACT_ATOMS: atom_id res chain seq x y z
N MET A 1 -20.91 4.82 2.60
CA MET A 1 -19.73 5.53 3.16
C MET A 1 -19.26 4.89 4.46
N ARG A 2 -20.12 4.78 5.50
CA ARG A 2 -19.76 4.17 6.80
C ARG A 2 -19.27 2.71 6.75
N GLY A 3 -19.60 1.97 5.70
CA GLY A 3 -19.15 0.58 5.52
C GLY A 3 -17.77 0.40 4.88
N THR A 4 -17.13 1.48 4.41
CA THR A 4 -15.80 1.39 3.77
C THR A 4 -14.73 1.12 4.82
N PHE A 5 -13.95 0.06 4.64
CA PHE A 5 -13.02 -0.50 5.63
C PHE A 5 -13.66 -0.98 6.94
N ALA A 6 -14.98 -1.25 6.96
CA ALA A 6 -15.68 -1.74 8.16
C ALA A 6 -15.81 -3.27 8.23
N ASN A 7 -15.13 -4.01 7.35
CA ASN A 7 -15.21 -5.47 7.33
C ASN A 7 -14.58 -6.06 8.60
N VAL A 8 -15.31 -6.97 9.26
CA VAL A 8 -14.91 -7.64 10.50
C VAL A 8 -13.60 -8.42 10.39
N ARG A 9 -13.16 -8.79 9.17
CA ARG A 9 -11.92 -9.54 8.93
C ARG A 9 -10.71 -8.66 8.63
N ILE A 10 -10.88 -7.35 8.50
CA ILE A 10 -9.75 -6.45 8.27
C ILE A 10 -8.86 -6.45 9.51
N ARG A 11 -7.54 -6.46 9.28
CA ARG A 11 -6.54 -6.36 10.34
C ARG A 11 -5.67 -5.16 10.05
N ASN A 12 -5.63 -4.22 10.99
CA ASN A 12 -4.80 -3.02 10.88
C ASN A 12 -3.50 -3.22 11.65
N LEU A 13 -2.38 -3.15 10.95
CA LEU A 13 -1.04 -3.36 11.51
C LEU A 13 -0.55 -2.19 12.38
N MET A 14 -1.25 -1.05 12.36
CA MET A 14 -0.93 0.09 13.23
C MET A 14 -1.44 -0.08 14.66
N LEU A 15 -2.40 -0.98 14.88
CA LEU A 15 -2.95 -1.22 16.21
C LEU A 15 -1.99 -2.10 17.02
N PRO A 16 -1.78 -1.81 18.32
CA PRO A 16 -1.02 -2.70 19.17
C PRO A 16 -1.71 -4.08 19.22
N PRO A 17 -0.94 -5.18 19.17
CA PRO A 17 -1.51 -6.51 19.32
C PRO A 17 -2.18 -6.64 20.69
N GLY A 18 -3.24 -7.45 20.76
CA GLY A 18 -3.89 -7.76 22.04
C GLY A 18 -2.96 -8.56 22.97
N ALA A 19 -3.41 -8.78 24.21
CA ALA A 19 -2.67 -9.56 25.20
C ALA A 19 -2.27 -10.96 24.68
N ASP A 20 -3.10 -11.55 23.81
CA ASP A 20 -2.87 -12.85 23.18
C ASP A 20 -1.92 -12.81 21.97
N GLY A 21 -1.29 -11.67 21.68
CA GLY A 21 -0.42 -11.44 20.52
C GLY A 21 -1.16 -11.35 19.17
N ARG A 22 -2.50 -11.47 19.17
CA ARG A 22 -3.32 -11.39 17.96
C ARG A 22 -3.59 -9.95 17.55
N LEU A 23 -3.58 -9.70 16.24
CA LEU A 23 -4.03 -8.43 15.67
C LEU A 23 -5.53 -8.27 15.89
N ARG A 24 -5.95 -7.07 16.27
CA ARG A 24 -7.36 -6.73 16.40
C ARG A 24 -8.03 -6.78 15.03
N GLU A 25 -9.11 -7.54 14.94
CA GLU A 25 -9.93 -7.64 13.73
C GLU A 25 -11.02 -6.54 13.73
N GLY A 26 -11.36 -6.08 12.54
CA GLY A 26 -12.39 -5.07 12.29
C GLY A 26 -11.86 -3.75 11.73
N GLY A 27 -12.79 -2.85 11.44
CA GLY A 27 -12.53 -1.53 10.86
C GLY A 27 -12.00 -0.49 11.85
N TYR A 28 -10.96 -0.84 12.60
CA TYR A 28 -10.35 0.01 13.62
C TYR A 28 -9.00 0.60 13.16
N THR A 29 -8.68 1.79 13.67
CA THR A 29 -7.41 2.46 13.45
C THR A 29 -7.07 3.36 14.65
N LEU A 30 -5.91 4.01 14.61
CA LEU A 30 -5.52 5.02 15.59
C LEU A 30 -5.77 6.43 15.02
N LEU A 31 -6.38 7.28 15.84
CA LEU A 31 -6.43 8.73 15.63
C LEU A 31 -5.72 9.36 16.83
N ASP A 32 -4.62 10.09 16.58
CA ASP A 32 -3.83 10.74 17.63
C ASP A 32 -3.42 9.78 18.77
N GLY A 33 -3.14 8.52 18.43
CA GLY A 33 -2.77 7.46 19.38
C GLY A 33 -3.95 6.76 20.07
N GLN A 34 -5.18 7.22 19.86
CA GLN A 34 -6.39 6.62 20.45
C GLN A 34 -7.10 5.69 19.44
N PRO A 35 -7.53 4.48 19.86
CA PRO A 35 -8.24 3.56 18.99
C PRO A 35 -9.64 4.09 18.65
N THR A 36 -9.93 4.17 17.36
CA THR A 36 -11.23 4.60 16.81
C THR A 36 -11.58 3.79 15.56
N THR A 37 -12.72 4.08 14.93
CA THR A 37 -13.09 3.46 13.64
C THR A 37 -12.39 4.17 12.49
N VAL A 38 -12.11 3.44 11.39
CA VAL A 38 -11.52 4.02 10.17
C VAL A 38 -12.37 5.17 9.64
N PHE A 39 -13.70 5.05 9.71
CA PHE A 39 -14.62 6.10 9.30
C PHE A 39 -14.43 7.38 10.14
N ALA A 40 -14.45 7.26 11.48
CA ALA A 40 -14.28 8.41 12.37
C ALA A 40 -12.91 9.08 12.21
N ALA A 41 -11.84 8.29 12.08
CA ALA A 41 -10.50 8.82 11.81
C ALA A 41 -10.45 9.58 10.48
N ALA A 42 -10.97 8.98 9.40
CA ALA A 42 -11.00 9.61 8.08
C ALA A 42 -11.82 10.89 8.06
N THR A 43 -12.98 10.93 8.72
CA THR A 43 -13.78 12.14 8.87
C THR A 43 -13.02 13.22 9.63
N SER A 44 -12.34 12.89 10.73
CA SER A 44 -11.54 13.87 11.47
C SER A 44 -10.39 14.43 10.63
N TYR A 45 -9.67 13.59 9.87
CA TYR A 45 -8.62 14.06 8.97
C TYR A 45 -9.16 14.92 7.82
N LEU A 46 -10.34 14.58 7.28
CA LEU A 46 -11.03 15.39 6.28
C LEU A 46 -11.39 16.78 6.81
N GLU A 47 -11.95 16.88 8.02
CA GLU A 47 -12.29 18.14 8.68
C GLU A 47 -11.05 18.98 8.96
N ARG A 48 -9.94 18.34 9.34
CA ARG A 48 -8.63 18.99 9.53
C ARG A 48 -7.93 19.38 8.22
N GLY A 49 -8.50 19.03 7.05
CA GLY A 49 -7.88 19.28 5.75
C GLY A 49 -6.61 18.47 5.48
N ILE A 50 -6.38 17.39 6.24
CA ILE A 50 -5.19 16.55 6.14
C ILE A 50 -5.47 15.39 5.16
N PRO A 51 -4.74 15.28 4.04
CA PRO A 51 -4.93 14.17 3.12
C PRO A 51 -4.44 12.86 3.72
N SER A 52 -5.20 11.78 3.52
CA SER A 52 -4.82 10.44 3.97
C SER A 52 -4.37 9.54 2.81
N ILE A 53 -3.56 8.54 3.13
CA ILE A 53 -3.15 7.46 2.22
C ILE A 53 -3.46 6.10 2.83
N VAL A 54 -3.62 5.08 1.99
CA VAL A 54 -3.78 3.70 2.42
C VAL A 54 -2.54 2.90 2.06
N VAL A 55 -2.03 2.11 3.00
CA VAL A 55 -0.90 1.20 2.80
C VAL A 55 -1.43 -0.23 2.93
N ALA A 56 -1.21 -1.05 1.91
CA ALA A 56 -1.76 -2.40 1.80
C ALA A 56 -0.71 -3.42 1.34
N GLY A 57 -1.01 -4.69 1.59
CA GLY A 57 -0.18 -5.82 1.17
C GLY A 57 -0.42 -6.23 -0.28
N GLU A 58 -0.46 -7.54 -0.50
CA GLU A 58 -0.71 -8.15 -1.80
C GLU A 58 -2.21 -8.26 -2.09
N GLU A 59 -2.56 -8.33 -3.37
CA GLU A 59 -3.91 -8.52 -3.90
C GLU A 59 -4.93 -7.50 -3.38
N TYR A 60 -4.51 -6.24 -3.23
CA TYR A 60 -5.41 -5.20 -2.77
C TYR A 60 -6.59 -5.00 -3.73
N GLY A 61 -7.80 -5.04 -3.16
CA GLY A 61 -9.04 -4.86 -3.93
C GLY A 61 -9.69 -6.15 -4.44
N THR A 62 -9.30 -7.31 -3.92
CA THR A 62 -10.01 -8.57 -4.22
C THR A 62 -11.43 -8.58 -3.62
N GLY A 63 -12.37 -9.25 -4.30
CA GLY A 63 -13.79 -9.33 -3.90
C GLY A 63 -14.75 -8.68 -4.90
N SER A 64 -16.06 -8.89 -4.74
CA SER A 64 -17.08 -8.48 -5.74
C SER A 64 -17.41 -6.98 -5.74
N SER A 65 -17.37 -6.31 -4.59
CA SER A 65 -17.80 -4.90 -4.43
C SER A 65 -16.77 -3.85 -4.84
N ARG A 66 -16.07 -4.07 -5.97
CA ARG A 66 -14.87 -3.30 -6.38
C ARG A 66 -15.14 -1.83 -6.65
N ASP A 67 -16.28 -1.51 -7.28
CA ASP A 67 -16.65 -0.13 -7.66
C ASP A 67 -16.96 0.71 -6.41
N TRP A 68 -17.76 0.13 -5.50
CA TRP A 68 -18.09 0.74 -4.22
C TRP A 68 -16.87 0.88 -3.31
N ALA A 69 -15.92 -0.05 -3.35
CA ALA A 69 -14.67 0.06 -2.60
C ALA A 69 -13.86 1.28 -3.07
N ALA A 70 -13.68 1.48 -4.37
CA ALA A 70 -12.95 2.63 -4.91
C ALA A 70 -13.66 3.96 -4.60
N LYS A 71 -14.99 4.01 -4.80
CA LYS A 71 -15.80 5.19 -4.46
C LYS A 71 -15.72 5.52 -2.98
N GLY A 72 -15.80 4.51 -2.11
CA GLY A 72 -15.64 4.64 -0.67
C GLY A 72 -14.29 5.24 -0.28
N THR A 73 -13.20 4.74 -0.86
CA THR A 73 -11.84 5.25 -0.62
C THR A 73 -11.73 6.74 -0.94
N ARG A 74 -12.25 7.17 -2.09
CA ARG A 74 -12.24 8.59 -2.48
C ARG A 74 -13.10 9.48 -1.58
N LEU A 75 -14.25 8.96 -1.14
CA LEU A 75 -15.18 9.65 -0.25
C LEU A 75 -14.58 9.85 1.15
N LEU A 76 -13.76 8.92 1.63
CA LEU A 76 -12.99 9.06 2.88
C LEU A 76 -11.81 10.04 2.78
N GLY A 77 -11.61 10.72 1.64
CA GLY A 77 -10.55 11.70 1.48
C GLY A 77 -9.18 11.13 1.09
N VAL A 78 -9.10 9.81 0.87
CA VAL A 78 -7.84 9.15 0.50
C VAL A 78 -7.40 9.63 -0.88
N ARG A 79 -6.13 10.04 -0.98
CA ARG A 79 -5.53 10.56 -2.22
C ARG A 79 -4.73 9.51 -2.98
N ALA A 80 -4.08 8.61 -2.26
CA ALA A 80 -3.26 7.56 -2.85
C ALA A 80 -3.40 6.26 -2.05
N VAL A 81 -3.23 5.16 -2.76
CA VAL A 81 -3.09 3.82 -2.19
C VAL A 81 -1.72 3.31 -2.57
N ILE A 82 -1.02 2.68 -1.63
CA ILE A 82 0.25 2.01 -1.87
C ILE A 82 0.05 0.53 -1.52
N ALA A 83 0.15 -0.36 -2.51
CA ALA A 83 -0.06 -1.81 -2.33
C ALA A 83 1.08 -2.60 -3.00
N ARG A 84 1.42 -3.80 -2.49
CA ARG A 84 2.43 -4.67 -3.15
C ARG A 84 1.94 -5.18 -4.50
N SER A 85 0.65 -5.48 -4.59
CA SER A 85 -0.05 -5.82 -5.83
C SER A 85 -1.52 -5.42 -5.74
N TYR A 86 -2.16 -5.27 -6.89
CA TYR A 86 -3.55 -4.85 -7.01
C TYR A 86 -4.33 -5.89 -7.81
N GLU A 87 -5.62 -6.04 -7.47
CA GLU A 87 -6.58 -6.63 -8.39
C GLU A 87 -6.78 -5.70 -9.61
N ARG A 88 -6.82 -6.27 -10.81
CA ARG A 88 -6.79 -5.54 -12.08
C ARG A 88 -7.95 -4.57 -12.24
N ILE A 89 -9.18 -4.99 -11.93
CA ILE A 89 -10.39 -4.17 -12.08
C ILE A 89 -10.41 -3.09 -11.01
N HIS A 90 -10.10 -3.45 -9.76
CA HIS A 90 -10.06 -2.47 -8.67
C HIS A 90 -9.03 -1.36 -8.92
N ARG A 91 -7.87 -1.69 -9.51
CA ARG A 91 -6.87 -0.67 -9.90
C ARG A 91 -7.46 0.35 -10.86
N ALA A 92 -8.18 -0.09 -11.89
CA ALA A 92 -8.80 0.81 -12.87
C ALA A 92 -9.85 1.72 -12.22
N ASN A 93 -10.65 1.17 -11.29
CA ASN A 93 -11.64 1.93 -10.53
C ASN A 93 -11.00 3.03 -9.66
N LEU A 94 -9.89 2.74 -8.98
CA LEU A 94 -9.17 3.75 -8.19
C LEU A 94 -8.71 4.92 -9.06
N VAL A 95 -8.15 4.63 -10.24
CA VAL A 95 -7.75 5.66 -11.21
C VAL A 95 -8.96 6.47 -11.67
N GLY A 96 -10.08 5.80 -11.98
CA GLY A 96 -11.33 6.46 -12.39
C GLY A 96 -11.92 7.37 -11.30
N MET A 97 -11.65 7.08 -10.03
CA MET A 97 -12.06 7.91 -8.88
C MET A 97 -11.05 9.03 -8.54
N GLY A 98 -9.94 9.14 -9.28
CA GLY A 98 -8.86 10.09 -9.01
C GLY A 98 -8.02 9.74 -7.78
N VAL A 99 -7.97 8.47 -7.39
CA VAL A 99 -7.09 7.95 -6.34
C VAL A 99 -5.87 7.33 -7.01
N LEU A 100 -4.66 7.74 -6.63
CA LEU A 100 -3.42 7.27 -7.25
C LEU A 100 -3.02 5.88 -6.72
N PRO A 101 -3.04 4.81 -7.53
CA PRO A 101 -2.54 3.50 -7.11
C PRO A 101 -1.03 3.41 -7.35
N LEU A 102 -0.27 3.36 -6.26
CA LEU A 102 1.17 3.17 -6.26
C LEU A 102 1.49 1.71 -5.91
N GLN A 103 2.44 1.13 -6.62
CA GLN A 103 2.93 -0.21 -6.36
C GLN A 103 4.40 -0.15 -5.92
N TRP A 104 4.80 -0.99 -4.96
CA TRP A 104 6.22 -1.09 -4.61
C TRP A 104 7.04 -1.49 -5.83
N ALA A 105 8.21 -0.87 -5.97
CA ALA A 105 9.18 -1.27 -6.97
C ALA A 105 9.60 -2.72 -6.70
N SER A 106 9.30 -3.62 -7.62
CA SER A 106 9.91 -4.95 -7.60
C SER A 106 11.40 -4.77 -7.87
N CYS A 107 12.26 -5.27 -6.99
CA CYS A 107 13.66 -5.51 -7.33
C CYS A 107 13.71 -6.58 -8.41
N ARG A 108 13.63 -6.17 -9.67
CA ARG A 108 13.94 -7.05 -10.81
C ARG A 108 15.43 -6.95 -11.02
N CYS A 109 16.15 -8.04 -10.71
CA CYS A 109 17.44 -8.27 -11.32
C CYS A 109 17.17 -8.47 -12.83
N SER A 110 17.78 -7.66 -13.69
CA SER A 110 17.59 -7.75 -15.15
C SER A 110 18.18 -9.07 -15.65
N SER A 111 17.39 -10.14 -15.67
CA SER A 111 17.77 -11.40 -16.30
C SER A 111 17.60 -11.28 -17.82
N SER A 112 18.48 -10.49 -18.42
CA SER A 112 18.91 -10.63 -19.80
C SER A 112 20.39 -11.03 -19.75
N VAL A 113 20.64 -12.26 -19.32
CA VAL A 113 21.79 -13.13 -19.64
C VAL A 113 21.67 -14.36 -18.75
N THR A 114 21.24 -15.44 -19.40
CA THR A 114 21.64 -16.85 -19.23
C THR A 114 21.85 -17.41 -17.82
N SER A 115 20.94 -18.33 -17.48
CA SER A 115 21.03 -19.50 -16.57
C SER A 115 22.03 -19.52 -15.39
N ARG A 116 21.47 -19.90 -14.23
CA ARG A 116 22.13 -20.25 -12.95
C ARG A 116 22.53 -19.09 -12.03
N LEU A 117 21.54 -18.49 -11.38
CA LEU A 117 21.74 -17.98 -10.02
C LEU A 117 20.56 -18.42 -9.13
N PRO A 118 20.82 -18.94 -7.91
CA PRO A 118 19.75 -19.32 -6.99
C PRO A 118 18.97 -18.09 -6.51
N ARG A 119 17.67 -18.30 -6.27
CA ARG A 119 16.68 -17.27 -5.87
C ARG A 119 17.02 -16.48 -4.59
N SER A 120 18.03 -16.90 -3.83
CA SER A 120 18.44 -16.25 -2.57
C SER A 120 19.18 -14.92 -2.77
N ALA A 121 19.63 -14.58 -3.98
CA ALA A 121 20.40 -13.35 -4.22
C ALA A 121 19.57 -12.07 -4.41
N CYS A 122 18.22 -12.14 -4.38
CA CYS A 122 17.36 -10.96 -4.58
C CYS A 122 17.03 -10.19 -3.28
N ALA A 123 17.66 -10.53 -2.15
CA ALA A 123 17.45 -9.86 -0.87
C ALA A 123 18.72 -9.14 -0.40
N ALA A 124 18.86 -7.87 -0.75
CA ALA A 124 19.69 -6.90 -0.04
C ALA A 124 19.00 -5.54 -0.19
N THR A 125 18.01 -5.27 0.67
CA THR A 125 18.13 -4.38 1.84
C THR A 125 18.40 -2.93 1.43
N SER A 126 17.37 -2.11 1.65
CA SER A 126 17.43 -0.65 1.67
C SER A 126 18.71 -0.14 2.31
N ALA A 127 19.31 0.84 1.65
CA ALA A 127 20.47 1.59 2.08
C ALA A 127 20.32 2.15 3.51
N LEU A 128 21.24 1.75 4.39
CA LEU A 128 21.74 2.60 5.47
C LEU A 128 23.11 3.12 5.02
N THR A 129 23.16 4.45 4.82
CA THR A 129 24.29 5.34 5.11
C THR A 129 25.72 4.76 5.04
N SER A 130 26.46 5.08 3.96
CA SER A 130 27.87 5.53 3.96
C SER A 130 28.42 5.75 2.54
N PRO A 131 29.40 6.67 2.33
CA PRO A 131 29.96 6.99 1.03
C PRO A 131 31.05 5.97 0.64
N GLY A 132 30.74 5.09 -0.29
CA GLY A 132 31.66 4.05 -0.76
C GLY A 132 30.97 3.11 -1.73
N TRP A 133 30.68 3.60 -2.93
CA TRP A 133 30.10 2.81 -4.02
C TRP A 133 31.13 1.87 -4.65
N PRO A 134 30.82 0.58 -4.91
CA PRO A 134 31.30 -0.11 -6.09
C PRO A 134 30.27 0.07 -7.23
N ALA A 135 30.78 0.47 -8.39
CA ALA A 135 30.03 0.74 -9.60
C ALA A 135 29.17 -0.45 -10.05
N GLY A 136 27.85 -0.29 -10.09
CA GLY A 136 26.98 -1.40 -10.48
C GLY A 136 25.51 -1.09 -10.76
N CYS A 137 25.12 0.17 -10.97
CA CYS A 137 23.77 0.50 -11.43
C CYS A 137 23.87 1.63 -12.45
N ARG A 138 24.12 1.29 -13.72
CA ARG A 138 24.09 2.28 -14.80
C ARG A 138 22.68 2.83 -14.92
N ARG A 139 22.58 4.15 -14.70
CA ARG A 139 21.41 4.97 -14.98
C ARG A 139 21.09 4.83 -16.47
N CYS A 140 19.98 4.21 -16.81
CA CYS A 140 19.50 4.11 -18.19
C CYS A 140 19.11 5.52 -18.66
N ARG A 141 20.04 6.23 -19.32
CA ARG A 141 19.72 7.46 -20.06
C ARG A 141 19.05 7.04 -21.36
N ARG A 142 17.82 7.51 -21.57
CA ARG A 142 17.14 7.48 -22.87
C ARG A 142 17.96 8.27 -23.89
N SER A 143 18.54 7.60 -24.88
CA SER A 143 18.73 8.10 -26.25
C SER A 143 19.55 7.10 -27.08
N GLY A 144 18.88 6.48 -28.07
CA GLY A 144 19.38 5.90 -29.32
C GLY A 144 20.77 5.26 -29.39
N CYS A 145 20.80 3.94 -29.53
CA CYS A 145 21.51 3.13 -30.54
C CYS A 145 21.42 1.66 -30.13
#